data_AF-A0A7X1E3Y9-F1
#
_entry.id   AF-A0A7X1E3Y9-F1
#
_cell.length_a   1.000
_cell.length_b   1.000
_cell.length_c   1.000
_cell.angle_alpha   90.00
_cell.angle_beta   90.00
_cell.angle_gamma   90.00
#
_symmetry.space_group_name_H-M   'P 1'
#
loop_
_entity.id
_entity.type
_entity.pdbx_description
1 polymer ?
#
loop_
_entity_poly.entity_id
_entity_poly.type
_entity_poly.pdbx_seq_one_letter_code
_entity_poly.pdbx_strand_id
1 'polypeptide(L)'
;MTYWQYHLIFTLPPLLILFFRFRKRIQLPHVICWLVLVGIVFCFTTPWDNYAVYLGIWGFGENVSLGYPLVGLDKALPWFGHIPFEEYAFFIIEATLVCLIVLCYLPEPASRERT
;
A
#
# COMPACT_ATOMS: atom_id res chain seq x y z
N MET A 1 -20.28 -1.72 0.68
CA MET A 1 -19.09 -2.56 0.98
C MET A 1 -18.17 -1.72 1.84
N THR A 2 -17.64 -2.25 2.93
CA THR A 2 -16.64 -1.55 3.75
C THR A 2 -15.27 -1.57 3.07
N TYR A 3 -14.36 -0.67 3.42
CA TYR A 3 -13.00 -0.70 2.85
C TYR A 3 -12.25 -1.96 3.21
N TRP A 4 -12.48 -2.49 4.41
CA TRP A 4 -11.98 -3.81 4.79
C TRP A 4 -12.48 -4.94 3.87
N GLN A 5 -13.78 -4.95 3.54
CA GLN A 5 -14.34 -5.91 2.58
C GLN A 5 -13.74 -5.74 1.19
N TYR A 6 -13.50 -4.49 0.76
CA TYR A 6 -12.82 -4.21 -0.50
C TYR A 6 -11.45 -4.88 -0.54
N HIS A 7 -10.63 -4.70 0.50
CA HIS A 7 -9.32 -5.35 0.57
C HIS A 7 -9.40 -6.87 0.51
N LEU A 8 -10.31 -7.46 1.29
CA LEU A 8 -10.48 -8.92 1.34
C LEU A 8 -10.88 -9.52 -0.01
N ILE A 9 -11.67 -8.81 -0.82
CA ILE A 9 -12.21 -9.32 -2.08
C ILE A 9 -11.28 -8.99 -3.24
N PHE A 10 -10.69 -7.79 -3.27
CA PHE A 10 -10.04 -7.26 -4.46
C PHE A 10 -8.53 -7.13 -4.36
N THR A 11 -7.97 -6.72 -3.21
CA THR A 11 -6.53 -6.40 -3.13
C THR A 11 -5.71 -7.53 -2.51
N LEU A 12 -6.20 -8.14 -1.43
CA LEU A 12 -5.51 -9.22 -0.72
C LEU A 12 -5.45 -10.52 -1.52
N PRO A 13 -6.50 -10.98 -2.24
CA PRO A 13 -6.41 -12.21 -3.01
C PRO A 13 -5.30 -12.19 -4.09
N PRO A 14 -5.22 -11.19 -5.00
CA PRO A 14 -4.13 -11.15 -5.97
C PRO A 14 -2.77 -10.96 -5.30
N LEU A 15 -2.70 -10.17 -4.22
CA LEU A 15 -1.47 -10.00 -3.46
C LEU A 15 -0.93 -11.32 -2.93
N LEU A 16 -1.77 -12.10 -2.26
CA LEU A 16 -1.39 -13.40 -1.69
C LEU A 16 -1.01 -14.38 -2.79
N ILE A 17 -1.76 -14.43 -3.89
CA ILE A 17 -1.46 -15.30 -5.04
C ILE A 17 -0.06 -15.00 -5.59
N LEU A 18 0.24 -13.73 -5.85
CA LEU A 18 1.55 -13.31 -6.38
C LEU A 18 2.67 -13.56 -5.36
N PHE A 19 2.45 -13.21 -4.10
CA PHE A 19 3.44 -13.44 -3.05
C PHE A 19 3.79 -14.92 -2.91
N PHE A 20 2.80 -15.81 -2.77
CA PHE A 20 3.06 -17.24 -2.63
C PHE A 20 3.66 -17.85 -3.90
N ARG A 21 3.32 -17.35 -5.08
CA ARG A 21 3.91 -17.81 -6.35
C ARG A 21 5.38 -17.41 -6.49
N PHE A 22 5.75 -16.19 -6.11
CA PHE A 22 7.07 -15.62 -6.41
C PHE A 22 7.98 -15.42 -5.19
N ARG A 23 7.54 -15.75 -3.97
CA ARG A 23 8.34 -15.61 -2.73
C ARG A 23 9.73 -16.24 -2.79
N LYS A 24 9.91 -17.33 -3.56
CA LYS A 24 11.22 -17.99 -3.71
C LYS A 24 12.20 -17.22 -4.60
N ARG A 25 11.72 -16.27 -5.41
CA ARG A 25 12.54 -15.38 -6.27
C ARG A 25 12.92 -14.07 -5.56
N ILE A 26 12.33 -13.78 -4.41
CA ILE A 26 12.63 -12.57 -3.63
C ILE A 26 14.05 -12.70 -3.07
N GLN A 27 14.86 -11.67 -3.31
CA GLN A 27 16.24 -11.56 -2.83
C GLN A 27 16.38 -10.24 -2.07
N LEU A 28 17.44 -10.11 -1.28
CA LEU A 28 17.67 -8.92 -0.46
C LEU A 28 17.64 -7.60 -1.27
N PRO A 29 18.24 -7.49 -2.47
CA PRO A 29 18.13 -6.26 -3.27
C PRO A 29 16.67 -5.92 -3.63
N HIS A 30 15.85 -6.92 -3.95
CA HIS A 30 14.43 -6.72 -4.25
C HIS A 30 13.69 -6.17 -3.03
N VAL A 31 13.97 -6.70 -1.84
CA VAL A 31 13.36 -6.23 -0.57
C VAL A 31 13.74 -4.79 -0.28
N ILE A 32 15.02 -4.41 -0.49
CA ILE A 32 15.47 -3.02 -0.29
C ILE A 32 14.74 -2.08 -1.25
N CYS A 33 14.72 -2.38 -2.55
CA CYS A 33 14.00 -1.56 -3.54
C CYS A 33 12.51 -1.46 -3.22
N TRP A 34 11.89 -2.57 -2.79
CA TRP A 34 10.49 -2.60 -2.40
C TRP A 34 10.22 -1.70 -1.20
N LEU A 35 10.98 -1.82 -0.11
CA LEU A 35 10.79 -0.98 1.09
C LEU A 35 11.00 0.51 0.78
N VAL A 36 12.00 0.85 -0.03
CA VAL A 36 12.22 2.22 -0.50
C VAL A 36 11.02 2.71 -1.30
N LEU A 37 10.51 1.91 -2.24
CA LEU A 37 9.36 2.30 -3.06
C LEU A 37 8.10 2.49 -2.22
N VAL A 38 7.79 1.55 -1.31
CA VAL A 38 6.65 1.66 -0.39
C VAL A 38 6.80 2.92 0.48
N GLY A 39 8.00 3.20 0.98
CA GLY A 39 8.29 4.42 1.74
C GLY A 39 8.06 5.69 0.92
N ILE A 40 8.52 5.73 -0.34
CA ILE A 40 8.28 6.86 -1.24
C ILE A 40 6.79 7.05 -1.50
N VAL A 41 6.09 5.99 -1.88
CA VAL A 41 4.63 6.04 -2.14
C VAL A 41 3.93 6.56 -0.90
N PHE A 42 4.14 5.94 0.26
CA PHE A 42 3.47 6.31 1.48
C PHE A 42 3.73 7.77 1.89
N CYS A 43 4.99 8.20 1.91
CA CYS A 43 5.37 9.56 2.30
C CYS A 43 4.91 10.61 1.30
N PHE A 44 4.84 10.25 0.02
CA PHE A 44 4.40 11.17 -1.02
C PHE A 44 2.87 11.26 -1.06
N THR A 45 2.14 10.14 -1.09
CA THR A 45 0.68 10.15 -1.25
C THR A 45 -0.03 10.64 0.00
N THR A 46 0.41 10.23 1.19
CA THR A 46 -0.24 10.58 2.46
C THR A 46 -0.57 12.07 2.60
N PRO A 47 0.38 13.02 2.48
CA PRO A 47 0.09 14.43 2.71
C PRO A 47 -0.90 15.00 1.67
N TRP A 48 -0.75 14.64 0.40
CA TRP A 48 -1.62 15.16 -0.66
C TRP A 48 -3.04 14.62 -0.55
N ASP A 49 -3.17 13.35 -0.21
CA ASP A 49 -4.46 12.69 -0.13
C ASP A 49 -5.27 13.20 1.08
N ASN A 50 -4.60 13.33 2.24
CA ASN A 50 -5.18 13.96 3.42
C ASN A 50 -5.58 15.41 3.14
N TYR A 51 -4.73 16.16 2.43
CA TYR A 51 -5.03 17.55 2.10
C TYR A 51 -6.21 17.69 1.14
N ALA A 52 -6.36 16.76 0.17
CA ALA A 52 -7.51 16.75 -0.73
C ALA A 52 -8.83 16.51 0.03
N VAL A 53 -8.82 15.63 1.03
CA VAL A 53 -9.98 15.38 1.89
C VAL A 53 -10.26 16.56 2.80
N TYR A 54 -9.23 17.18 3.37
CA TYR A 54 -9.35 18.42 4.15
C TYR A 54 -10.01 19.55 3.33
N LEU A 55 -9.65 19.68 2.06
CA LEU A 55 -10.24 20.65 1.13
C LEU A 55 -11.65 20.28 0.66
N GLY A 56 -12.16 19.09 1.02
CA GLY A 56 -13.45 18.58 0.58
C GLY A 56 -13.51 18.24 -0.92
N ILE A 57 -12.36 18.03 -1.57
CA ILE A 57 -12.30 17.60 -2.98
C ILE A 57 -12.95 16.22 -3.13
N TRP A 58 -12.74 15.36 -2.14
CA TRP A 58 -13.39 14.06 -2.02
C TRP A 58 -13.44 13.64 -0.54
N GLY A 59 -14.15 12.56 -0.24
CA GLY A 59 -14.33 12.08 1.12
C GLY A 59 -14.79 10.63 1.16
N PHE A 60 -14.97 10.12 2.38
CA PHE A 60 -15.32 8.72 2.62
C PHE A 60 -16.74 8.62 3.17
N GLY A 61 -17.39 7.49 2.88
CA GLY A 61 -18.73 7.23 3.40
C GLY A 61 -18.77 7.13 4.93
N GLU A 62 -19.93 7.41 5.51
CA GLU A 62 -20.15 7.19 6.94
C GLU A 62 -20.24 5.69 7.25
N ASN A 63 -19.63 5.25 8.34
CA ASN A 63 -19.70 3.87 8.86
C ASN A 63 -19.21 2.77 7.89
N VAL A 64 -18.36 3.12 6.92
CA VAL A 64 -17.74 2.14 5.99
C VAL A 64 -16.27 1.86 6.27
N SER A 65 -15.66 2.61 7.18
CA SER A 65 -14.27 2.44 7.64
C SER A 65 -14.20 1.97 9.10
N LEU A 66 -13.08 1.34 9.45
CA LEU A 66 -12.74 0.90 10.80
C LEU A 66 -12.34 2.07 11.71
N GLY A 67 -12.02 3.21 11.13
CA GLY A 67 -11.70 4.45 11.85
C GLY A 67 -10.62 5.27 11.14
N TYR A 68 -10.29 6.40 11.76
CA TYR A 68 -9.27 7.33 11.29
C TYR A 68 -8.10 7.34 12.29
N PRO A 69 -6.85 7.40 11.83
CA PRO A 69 -5.73 7.62 12.73
C PRO A 69 -5.74 9.03 13.27
N LEU A 70 -5.26 9.19 14.50
CA LEU A 70 -5.00 10.48 15.12
C LEU A 70 -6.22 11.42 15.22
N VAL A 71 -7.40 10.83 15.46
CA VAL A 71 -8.65 11.57 15.76
C VAL A 71 -8.38 12.63 16.84
N GLY A 72 -8.56 13.91 16.50
CA GLY A 72 -8.29 15.06 17.35
C GLY A 72 -7.10 15.92 16.92
N LEU A 73 -6.13 15.36 16.19
CA LEU A 73 -5.00 16.09 15.61
C LEU A 73 -5.26 16.52 14.15
N ASP A 74 -6.20 15.89 13.48
CA ASP A 74 -6.67 16.17 12.12
C ASP A 74 -7.07 17.65 11.94
N LYS A 75 -7.70 18.25 12.96
CA LYS A 75 -8.12 19.66 12.94
C LYS A 75 -6.96 20.66 12.90
N ALA A 76 -5.79 20.25 13.38
CA ALA A 76 -4.59 21.09 13.42
C ALA A 76 -3.64 20.83 12.23
N LEU A 77 -3.78 19.69 11.55
CA LEU A 77 -2.87 19.20 10.51
C LEU A 77 -3.65 18.86 9.23
N PRO A 78 -3.75 19.77 8.26
CA PRO A 78 -4.45 19.53 6.99
C PRO A 78 -3.94 18.33 6.18
N TRP A 79 -2.68 17.93 6.39
CA TRP A 79 -2.00 16.87 5.64
C TRP A 79 -1.95 15.52 6.39
N PHE A 80 -2.67 15.35 7.51
CA PHE A 80 -2.63 14.11 8.27
C PHE A 80 -3.91 13.83 9.07
N GLY A 81 -4.35 12.57 9.14
CA GLY A 81 -5.48 12.13 9.98
C GLY A 81 -6.87 12.29 9.36
N HIS A 82 -6.95 12.68 8.08
CA HIS A 82 -8.20 12.90 7.33
C HIS A 82 -8.65 11.68 6.52
N ILE A 83 -7.79 10.66 6.38
CA ILE A 83 -8.09 9.42 5.63
C ILE A 83 -8.17 8.23 6.58
N PRO A 84 -8.99 7.20 6.28
CA PRO A 84 -9.17 6.05 7.15
C PRO A 84 -7.94 5.12 7.15
N PHE A 85 -7.80 4.27 8.16
CA PHE A 85 -6.70 3.29 8.24
C PHE A 85 -6.57 2.42 6.99
N GLU A 86 -7.70 2.09 6.37
CA GLU A 86 -7.76 1.29 5.17
C GLU A 86 -7.12 1.99 3.96
N GLU A 87 -7.15 3.31 3.88
CA GLU A 87 -6.52 4.05 2.77
C GLU A 87 -4.98 3.99 2.90
N TYR A 88 -4.46 4.11 4.12
CA TYR A 88 -3.04 3.86 4.39
C TYR A 88 -2.63 2.43 4.04
N ALA A 89 -3.49 1.45 4.36
CA ALA A 89 -3.26 0.06 3.97
C ALA A 89 -3.30 -0.11 2.45
N PHE A 90 -4.20 0.58 1.76
CA PHE A 90 -4.32 0.58 0.31
C PHE A 90 -3.01 1.02 -0.36
N PHE A 91 -2.41 2.13 0.07
CA PHE A 91 -1.13 2.59 -0.48
C PHE A 91 -0.03 1.52 -0.36
N ILE A 92 0.05 0.86 0.79
CA ILE A 92 1.06 -0.18 1.04
C ILE A 92 0.78 -1.42 0.20
N ILE A 93 -0.48 -1.86 0.15
CA ILE A 93 -0.91 -3.06 -0.58
C ILE A 93 -0.69 -2.88 -2.07
N GLU A 94 -1.09 -1.75 -2.66
CA GLU A 94 -0.94 -1.49 -4.09
C GLU A 94 0.53 -1.34 -4.50
N ALA A 95 1.34 -0.61 -3.74
CA ALA A 95 2.78 -0.51 -4.01
C ALA A 95 3.46 -1.88 -3.95
N THR A 96 3.06 -2.70 -2.98
CA THR A 96 3.51 -4.09 -2.79
C THR A 96 3.07 -5.01 -3.92
N LEU A 97 1.82 -4.86 -4.40
CA LEU A 97 1.30 -5.58 -5.55
C LEU A 97 2.11 -5.25 -6.81
N VAL A 98 2.39 -3.96 -7.05
CA VAL A 98 3.21 -3.50 -8.19
C VAL A 98 4.62 -4.09 -8.10
N CYS A 99 5.27 -4.07 -6.93
CA CYS A 99 6.59 -4.71 -6.74
C CYS A 99 6.57 -6.19 -7.14
N LEU A 100 5.54 -6.94 -6.71
CA LEU A 100 5.40 -8.35 -7.03
C LEU A 100 5.11 -8.59 -8.52
N ILE A 101 4.30 -7.74 -9.15
CA ILE A 101 4.04 -7.78 -10.60
C ILE A 101 5.35 -7.54 -11.35
N VAL A 102 6.13 -6.53 -10.99
CA VAL A 102 7.43 -6.24 -11.61
C VAL A 102 8.38 -7.44 -11.46
N LEU A 103 8.43 -8.07 -10.29
CA LEU A 103 9.22 -9.28 -10.06
C LEU A 103 8.85 -10.42 -11.02
N CYS A 104 7.60 -10.50 -11.50
CA CYS A 104 7.17 -11.49 -12.48
C CYS A 104 7.92 -11.32 -13.82
N TYR A 105 8.20 -10.08 -14.21
CA TYR A 105 8.84 -9.73 -15.48
C TYR A 105 10.36 -9.62 -15.40
N LEU A 106 10.93 -9.59 -14.20
CA LEU A 106 12.38 -9.63 -14.04
C LEU A 106 12.93 -11.00 -14.51
N PRO A 107 14.15 -11.06 -15.06
CA PRO A 107 14.82 -12.32 -15.36
C PRO A 107 14.94 -13.20 -14.13
N GLU A 108 14.96 -14.53 -14.32
CA GLU A 108 15.31 -15.40 -13.20
C GLU A 108 16.74 -15.07 -12.75
N PRO A 109 16.99 -15.03 -11.43
CA PRO A 109 18.34 -14.82 -10.95
C PRO A 109 19.20 -15.94 -11.54
N ALA A 110 20.26 -15.55 -12.26
CA ALA A 110 21.22 -16.50 -12.82
C ALA A 110 21.59 -17.47 -11.70
N SER A 111 21.36 -18.77 -11.93
CA SER A 111 21.70 -19.80 -10.97
C SER A 111 23.13 -19.53 -10.54
N ARG A 112 23.36 -19.16 -9.26
CA ARG A 112 24.72 -19.09 -8.71
C ARG A 112 25.32 -20.45 -9.02
N GLU A 113 26.25 -20.48 -9.97
CA GLU A 113 27.04 -21.67 -10.24
C GLU A 113 27.61 -22.08 -8.88
N ARG A 114 27.24 -23.29 -8.46
CA ARG A 114 27.73 -23.90 -7.22
C ARG A 114 29.23 -24.09 -7.40
N THR A 115 30.02 -23.14 -6.92
CA THR A 115 31.45 -23.30 -6.65
C THR A 115 31.63 -23.67 -5.19
#